data_AF-A0A7X7BI80-F1
#
_entry.id   AF-A0A7X7BI80-F1
#
_cell.length_a   1.000
_cell.length_b   1.000
_cell.length_c   1.000
_cell.angle_alpha   90.00
_cell.angle_beta   90.00
_cell.angle_gamma   90.00
#
_symmetry.space_group_name_H-M   'P 1'
#
loop_
_entity.id
_entity.type
_entity.pdbx_description
1 polymer ?
#
loop_
_entity_poly.entity_id
_entity_poly.type
_entity_poly.pdbx_seq_one_letter_code
_entity_poly.pdbx_strand_id
1 'polypeptide(L)' 'MHYTLTLRSDVFCKFVEVSVRQEDIIFSDNYFHLLPNIPRTITFACSKDKKEIIKNLQIRSLIDSF' A
#
# COMPACT_ATOMS: atom_id res chain seq x y z
N MET A 1 -10.00 -12.57 -5.05
CA MET A 1 -8.78 -13.21 -4.50
C MET A 1 -8.31 -12.40 -3.29
N HIS A 2 -7.68 -13.04 -2.31
CA HIS A 2 -7.16 -12.36 -1.11
C HIS A 2 -5.64 -12.21 -1.22
N TYR A 3 -5.15 -11.01 -0.91
CA TYR A 3 -3.73 -10.66 -1.04
C TYR A 3 -3.20 -10.04 0.24
N THR A 4 -1.88 -10.16 0.40
CA THR A 4 -1.10 -9.58 1.49
C THR A 4 -0.01 -8.69 0.90
N LEU A 5 0.12 -7.46 1.39
CA LEU A 5 1.15 -6.51 1.02
C LEU A 5 1.96 -6.14 2.27
N THR A 6 3.27 -6.39 2.21
CA THR A 6 4.21 -5.98 3.26
C THR A 6 5.05 -4.82 2.76
N LEU A 7 5.07 -3.74 3.54
CA LEU A 7 5.78 -2.50 3.25
C LEU A 7 6.82 -2.23 4.33
N ARG A 8 7.99 -1.75 3.92
CA ARG A 8 9.08 -1.32 4.81
C ARG A 8 9.75 -0.11 4.18
N SER A 9 10.09 0.86 5.01
CA SER A 9 10.91 2.02 4.63
C SER A 9 12.15 2.09 5.52
N ASP A 10 13.23 2.67 5.04
CA ASP A 10 14.43 2.99 5.81
C ASP A 10 14.28 4.28 6.63
N VAL A 11 13.34 5.14 6.25
CA VAL A 11 12.98 6.40 6.93
C VAL A 11 11.53 6.38 7.42
N PHE A 12 11.14 7.43 8.17
CA PHE A 12 9.76 7.62 8.61
C PHE A 12 8.90 8.11 7.44
N CYS A 13 7.81 7.40 7.14
CA CYS A 13 6.83 7.82 6.13
C CYS A 13 5.49 8.13 6.79
N LYS A 14 5.07 9.40 6.73
CA LYS A 14 3.79 9.85 7.27
C LYS A 14 2.67 9.67 6.23
N PHE A 15 1.49 9.30 6.70
CA PHE A 15 0.27 9.08 5.91
C PHE A 15 0.51 8.29 4.61
N VAL A 16 1.03 7.07 4.76
CA VAL A 16 1.24 6.15 3.64
C VAL A 16 -0.11 5.70 3.09
N GLU A 17 -0.39 6.11 1.87
CA GLU A 17 -1.53 5.72 1.08
C GLU A 17 -1.14 4.59 0.13
N VAL A 18 -1.94 3.53 0.12
CA VAL A 18 -1.87 2.44 -0.85
C VAL A 18 -3.13 2.46 -1.70
N SER A 19 -2.96 2.35 -3.02
CA SER A 19 -4.06 2.25 -3.97
C SER A 19 -3.69 1.39 -5.17
N VAL A 20 -4.68 0.92 -5.92
CA VAL A 20 -4.48 0.23 -7.21
C VAL A 20 -5.27 1.01 -8.25
N ARG A 21 -4.60 1.48 -9.31
CA ARG A 21 -5.26 2.30 -10.34
C ARG A 21 -6.48 1.59 -10.92
N GLN A 22 -7.55 2.36 -11.13
CA GLN A 22 -8.82 1.91 -11.72
C GLN A 22 -9.58 0.86 -10.89
N GLU A 23 -9.16 0.62 -9.65
CA GLU A 23 -9.83 -0.30 -8.72
C GLU A 23 -10.29 0.46 -7.47
N ASP A 24 -11.46 0.11 -6.97
CA ASP A 24 -11.96 0.56 -5.66
C ASP A 24 -11.70 -0.56 -4.63
N ILE A 25 -10.51 -0.55 -4.04
CA ILE A 25 -10.04 -1.58 -3.12
C ILE A 25 -10.12 -1.08 -1.68
N ILE A 26 -10.79 -1.87 -0.84
CA ILE A 26 -10.75 -1.70 0.61
C ILE A 26 -9.56 -2.49 1.17
N PHE A 27 -8.59 -1.75 1.71
CA PHE A 27 -7.46 -2.31 2.44
C PHE A 27 -7.81 -2.46 3.93
N SER A 28 -7.22 -3.45 4.60
CA SER A 28 -7.37 -3.65 6.05
C SER A 28 -6.89 -2.45 6.87
N ASP A 29 -5.96 -1.67 6.30
CA ASP A 29 -5.40 -0.46 6.88
C ASP A 29 -4.83 0.40 5.76
N ASN A 30 -5.01 1.72 5.85
CA ASN A 30 -4.53 2.70 4.87
C ASN A 30 -4.29 4.04 5.58
N TYR A 31 -3.51 4.94 4.97
CA TYR A 31 -3.10 6.23 5.56
C TYR A 31 -2.31 6.10 6.88
N PHE A 32 -1.64 4.97 7.09
CA PHE A 32 -0.87 4.70 8.29
C PHE A 32 0.49 5.42 8.29
N HIS A 33 1.27 5.24 9.35
CA HIS A 33 2.67 5.66 9.40
C HIS A 33 3.58 4.42 9.31
N LEU A 34 4.63 4.51 8.49
CA LEU A 34 5.74 3.55 8.51
C LEU A 34 6.85 4.13 9.38
N LEU A 35 7.20 3.39 10.43
CA LEU A 35 8.38 3.67 11.24
C LEU A 35 9.64 3.10 10.54
N PRO A 36 10.81 3.73 10.69
CA PRO A 36 12.05 3.25 10.08
C PRO A 36 12.32 1.78 10.38
N ASN A 37 12.54 0.99 9.32
CA ASN A 37 12.88 -0.43 9.35
C ASN A 37 11.87 -1.37 10.00
N ILE A 38 10.68 -0.88 10.39
CA ILE A 38 9.61 -1.71 10.96
C ILE A 38 8.64 -2.05 9.83
N PRO A 39 8.57 -3.33 9.38
CA PRO A 39 7.65 -3.72 8.33
C PRO A 39 6.21 -3.64 8.84
N ARG A 40 5.30 -3.21 7.96
CA ARG A 40 3.85 -3.27 8.19
C ARG A 40 3.21 -4.12 7.10
N THR A 41 2.27 -4.95 7.49
CA THR A 41 1.54 -5.83 6.58
C THR A 41 0.07 -5.46 6.57
N ILE A 42 -0.49 -5.29 5.39
CA ILE A 42 -1.91 -5.05 5.15
C ILE A 42 -2.48 -6.13 4.23
N THR A 43 -3.78 -6.35 4.31
CA THR A 43 -4.50 -7.31 3.47
C THR A 43 -5.62 -6.62 2.70
N PHE A 44 -5.98 -7.18 1.55
CA PHE A 44 -7.09 -6.69 0.74
C PHE A 44 -7.63 -7.79 -0.17
N ALA A 45 -8.87 -7.62 -0.61
CA ALA A 45 -9.49 -8.46 -1.63
C ALA A 45 -9.52 -7.73 -2.96
N CYS A 46 -9.16 -8.42 -4.05
CA CYS A 46 -9.25 -7.88 -5.40
C CYS A 46 -9.60 -8.99 -6.40
N SER A 47 -10.36 -8.65 -7.45
CA SER A 47 -10.73 -9.57 -8.53
C SER A 47 -9.60 -9.75 -9.55
N LYS A 48 -8.68 -8.79 -9.64
CA LYS A 48 -7.52 -8.79 -10.53
C LYS A 48 -6.47 -9.79 -10.08
N ASP A 49 -5.66 -10.24 -11.03
CA ASP A 49 -4.53 -11.11 -10.73
C ASP A 49 -3.35 -10.33 -10.14
N LYS A 50 -2.38 -11.06 -9.57
CA LYS A 50 -1.19 -10.46 -8.94
C LYS A 50 -0.38 -9.59 -9.91
N LYS A 51 -0.29 -9.95 -11.20
CA LYS A 51 0.50 -9.19 -12.19
C LYS A 51 -0.16 -7.85 -12.48
N GLU A 52 -1.47 -7.85 -12.67
CA GLU A 52 -2.26 -6.64 -12.88
C GLU A 52 -2.22 -5.72 -11.66
N ILE A 53 -2.31 -6.29 -10.45
CA ILE A 53 -2.19 -5.53 -9.20
C ILE A 53 -0.82 -4.87 -9.11
N ILE A 54 0.28 -5.61 -9.30
CA ILE A 54 1.64 -5.07 -9.20
C ILE A 54 1.85 -3.94 -10.22
N LYS A 55 1.35 -4.11 -11.45
CA LYS A 55 1.46 -3.11 -12.52
C LYS A 55 0.77 -1.78 -12.16
N ASN A 56 -0.31 -1.85 -11.38
CA ASN A 56 -1.17 -0.70 -11.08
C ASN A 56 -1.08 -0.22 -9.63
N LEU A 57 -0.29 -0.88 -8.79
CA LEU A 57 -0.09 -0.53 -7.38
C LEU A 57 0.59 0.82 -7.28
N GLN A 58 0.03 1.70 -6.46
CA GLN A 58 0.60 2.98 -6.10
C GLN A 58 0.75 3.05 -4.58
N ILE A 59 1.93 3.51 -4.15
CA ILE A 59 2.25 3.74 -2.75
C ILE A 59 2.79 5.17 -2.68
N ARG A 60 2.16 6.02 -1.87
CA ARG A 60 2.57 7.41 -1.67
C ARG A 60 2.59 7.71 -0.19
N SER A 61 3.41 8.65 0.20
CA SER A 61 3.45 9.22 1.54
C SER A 61 3.30 10.74 1.46
N LEU A 62 3.22 11.39 2.61
CA LEU A 62 3.04 12.84 2.68
C LEU A 62 4.13 13.61 1.92
N ILE A 63 5.38 13.14 1.92
CA ILE A 63 6.48 13.85 1.24
C ILE A 63 6.34 13.78 -0.29
N ASP A 64 5.72 12.72 -0.82
CA ASP A 64 5.48 12.55 -2.27
C ASP A 64 4.36 13.47 -2.80
N SER A 65 3.76 14.28 -1.93
CA SER A 65 2.66 15.21 -2.26
C SER A 65 3.13 16.65 -2.49
N PHE A 66 4.42 16.93 -2.32
CA PHE A 66 5.06 18.23 -2.54
C PHE A 66 6.09 18.12 -3.67
#